data_AF-A0A7V1WZ86-F1
#
_entry.id   AF-A0A7V1WZ86-F1
#
_cell.length_a   1.000
_cell.length_b   1.000
_cell.length_c   1.000
_cell.angle_alpha   90.00
_cell.angle_beta   90.00
_cell.angle_gamma   90.00
#
_symmetry.space_group_name_H-M   'P 1'
#
loop_
_entity.id
_entity.type
_entity.pdbx_description
1 polymer ?
#
loop_
_entity_poly.entity_id
_entity_poly.type
_entity_poly.pdbx_seq_one_letter_code
_entity_poly.pdbx_strand_id
1 'polypeptide(L)' 'MATNQTLLNKRNQALFNEYAEMWGKQGMREDLIFEKLSEKYFLCRDTVYRIILKQSKTSKNHEDESGN' A
#
# COMPACT_ATOMS: atom_id res chain seq x y z
N MET A 1 9.29 -18.78 6.98
CA MET A 1 9.66 -17.66 7.86
C MET A 1 8.38 -17.09 8.46
N ALA A 2 8.29 -16.94 9.78
CA ALA A 2 7.11 -16.32 10.39
C ALA A 2 7.08 -14.85 9.98
N THR A 3 6.21 -14.49 9.03
CA THR A 3 5.90 -13.11 8.71
C THR A 3 5.38 -12.48 10.00
N ASN A 4 6.21 -11.65 10.64
CA ASN A 4 5.80 -10.85 11.79
C ASN A 4 4.65 -9.95 11.33
N GLN A 5 3.42 -10.47 11.45
CA GLN A 5 2.15 -9.83 11.11
C GLN A 5 1.80 -8.79 12.17
N THR A 6 2.68 -7.82 12.33
CA THR A 6 2.43 -6.69 13.22
C THR A 6 1.19 -5.94 12.73
N LEU A 7 0.45 -5.34 13.66
CA LEU A 7 -0.68 -4.46 13.35
C LEU A 7 -0.29 -3.38 12.33
N LEU A 8 0.96 -2.90 12.42
CA LEU A 8 1.53 -1.93 11.49
C LEU A 8 1.60 -2.48 10.06
N ASN A 9 2.07 -3.72 9.87
CA ASN A 9 2.13 -4.35 8.55
C ASN A 9 0.74 -4.56 7.96
N LYS A 10 -0.23 -5.00 8.77
CA LYS A 10 -1.62 -5.15 8.33
C LYS A 10 -2.24 -3.83 7.88
N ARG A 11 -2.05 -2.76 8.66
CA ARG A 11 -2.50 -1.39 8.29
C ARG A 11 -1.86 -0.93 6.98
N ASN A 12 -0.54 -1.11 6.85
CA ASN A 12 0.20 -0.67 5.67
C ASN A 12 -0.24 -1.45 4.42
N GLN A 13 -0.53 -2.75 4.55
CA GLN A 13 -1.07 -3.54 3.45
C GLN A 13 -2.48 -3.10 3.05
N ALA A 14 -3.35 -2.83 4.04
CA ALA A 14 -4.70 -2.34 3.77
C ALA A 14 -4.67 -1.00 3.01
N LEU A 15 -3.81 -0.07 3.45
CA LEU A 15 -3.60 1.21 2.78
C LEU A 15 -3.15 1.02 1.32
N PHE A 16 -2.21 0.11 1.06
CA PHE A 16 -1.75 -0.18 -0.30
C PHE A 16 -2.86 -0.80 -1.17
N ASN A 17 -3.65 -1.73 -0.62
CA ASN A 17 -4.74 -2.35 -1.36
C ASN A 17 -5.81 -1.32 -1.76
N GLU A 18 -6.14 -0.39 -0.86
CA GLU A 18 -7.07 0.70 -1.17
C GLU A 18 -6.51 1.67 -2.22
N TYR A 19 -5.21 2.00 -2.14
CA TYR A 19 -4.52 2.77 -3.18
C TYR A 19 -4.65 2.09 -4.54
N ALA A 20 -4.34 0.79 -4.63
CA ALA A 20 -4.39 0.03 -5.86
C ALA A 20 -5.81 -0.07 -6.43
N GLU A 21 -6.83 -0.15 -5.57
CA GLU A 21 -8.23 -0.13 -5.98
C GLU A 21 -8.65 1.24 -6.55
N MET A 22 -8.34 2.34 -5.86
CA MET A 22 -8.69 3.69 -6.34
C MET A 22 -7.96 4.04 -7.63
N TRP A 23 -6.68 3.65 -7.74
CA TRP A 23 -5.87 3.88 -8.93
C TRP A 23 -6.32 3.00 -10.10
N GLY A 24 -6.41 1.69 -9.88
CA GLY A 24 -6.61 0.72 -10.96
C GLY A 24 -8.07 0.53 -11.39
N LYS A 25 -9.03 0.55 -10.45
CA LYS A 25 -10.45 0.30 -10.75
C LYS A 25 -11.25 1.57 -10.91
N GLN A 26 -10.98 2.58 -10.09
CA GLN A 26 -11.76 3.82 -10.10
C GLN A 26 -11.14 4.88 -11.03
N GLY A 27 -9.89 4.69 -11.47
CA GLY A 27 -9.18 5.63 -12.35
C GLY A 27 -8.97 7.01 -11.71
N MET A 28 -8.87 7.05 -10.38
CA MET A 28 -8.80 8.31 -9.64
C MET A 28 -7.41 8.95 -9.80
N ARG A 29 -7.37 10.28 -9.85
CA ARG A 29 -6.10 11.01 -9.91
C ARG A 29 -5.26 10.76 -8.66
N GLU A 30 -3.95 10.57 -8.85
CA GLU A 30 -3.02 10.17 -7.78
C GLU A 30 -3.02 11.15 -6.60
N ASP A 31 -3.05 12.45 -6.87
CA ASP A 31 -3.08 13.49 -5.85
C ASP A 31 -4.32 13.39 -4.95
N LEU A 32 -5.49 13.12 -5.52
CA LEU A 32 -6.74 12.94 -4.78
C LEU A 32 -6.73 11.64 -3.96
N ILE A 33 -6.12 10.57 -4.48
CA ILE A 33 -5.96 9.32 -3.74
C ILE A 33 -5.10 9.56 -2.50
N PHE A 34 -3.97 10.27 -2.65
CA PHE A 34 -3.09 10.55 -1.52
C PHE A 34 -3.75 11.42 -0.46
N GLU A 35 -4.54 12.43 -0.84
CA GLU A 35 -5.34 13.22 0.11
C GLU A 35 -6.34 12.34 0.87
N LYS A 36 -7.14 11.53 0.17
CA LYS A 36 -8.11 10.60 0.79
C LYS A 36 -7.46 9.62 1.76
N LEU A 37 -6.34 9.02 1.38
CA LEU A 37 -5.62 8.07 2.23
C LEU A 37 -4.96 8.76 3.43
N SER A 38 -4.44 9.98 3.24
CA SER A 38 -3.88 10.79 4.32
C SER A 38 -4.93 11.10 5.39
N GLU A 39 -6.13 11.51 4.98
CA GLU A 39 -7.26 11.77 5.88
C GLU A 39 -7.74 10.50 6.58
N LYS A 40 -8.01 9.43 5.81
CA LYS A 40 -8.56 8.18 6.36
C LYS A 40 -7.66 7.49 7.37
N TYR A 41 -6.36 7.49 7.13
CA TYR A 41 -5.39 6.81 8.00
C TYR A 41 -4.74 7.75 9.03
N PHE A 42 -5.08 9.04 9.03
CA PHE A 42 -4.48 10.07 9.88
C PHE A 42 -2.94 10.09 9.77
N LEU A 43 -2.44 10.06 8.55
CA LEU A 43 -1.01 10.05 8.25
C LEU A 43 -0.65 11.20 7.32
N CYS A 44 0.55 11.77 7.49
CA CYS A 44 1.06 12.75 6.54
C CYS A 44 1.20 12.15 5.14
N ARG A 45 0.96 12.94 4.11
CA ARG A 45 1.06 12.53 2.70
C ARG A 45 2.39 11.83 2.36
N ASP A 46 3.53 12.36 2.84
CA ASP A 46 4.84 11.73 2.62
C ASP A 46 4.95 10.33 3.24
N THR A 47 4.30 10.11 4.39
CA THR A 47 4.27 8.78 5.03
C THR A 47 3.45 7.80 4.21
N VAL A 48 2.28 8.22 3.72
CA VAL A 48 1.42 7.42 2.84
C VAL A 48 2.18 7.01 1.57
N TYR A 49 2.85 7.98 0.93
CA TYR A 49 3.68 7.73 -0.26
C TYR A 49 4.77 6.69 0.00
N ARG A 50 5.56 6.85 1.07
CA ARG A 50 6.62 5.90 1.45
C ARG A 50 6.07 4.50 1.74
N ILE A 51 4.91 4.40 2.37
CA ILE A 51 4.25 3.12 2.64
C ILE A 51 3.89 2.42 1.32
N ILE A 52 3.25 3.12 0.38
CA ILE A 52 2.86 2.57 -0.92
C ILE A 52 4.09 2.11 -1.70
N LEU A 53 5.13 2.94 -1.79
CA LEU A 53 6.40 2.60 -2.44
C LEU A 53 7.09 1.37 -1.84
N LYS A 54 7.01 1.22 -0.52
CA LYS A 54 7.58 0.06 0.17
C LYS A 54 6.77 -1.20 -0.16
N GLN A 55 5.44 -1.13 -0.06
CA GLN A 55 4.59 -2.30 -0.30
C GLN A 55 4.59 -2.76 -1.75
N SER A 56 4.67 -1.84 -2.72
CA SER A 56 4.79 -2.20 -4.13
C SER A 56 6.04 -3.00 -4.45
N LYS A 57 7.11 -2.88 -3.66
CA LYS A 57 8.33 -3.67 -3.79
C LYS A 57 8.20 -5.04 -3.13
N THR A 58 7.53 -5.10 -1.98
CA THR A 58 7.27 -6.38 -1.27
C THR A 58 6.41 -7.32 -2.10
N SER A 59 5.40 -6.80 -2.82
CA SER A 59 4.55 -7.62 -3.69
C SER A 59 5.31 -8.23 -4.87
N LYS A 60 6.30 -7.54 -5.44
CA LYS A 60 7.10 -8.06 -6.57
C LYS A 60 7.96 -9.26 -6.17
N ASN A 61 8.55 -9.26 -4.98
CA ASN A 61 9.41 -10.35 -4.53
C ASN A 61 8.65 -11.65 -4.22
N HIS A 62 7.33 -11.60 -4.01
CA HIS A 62 6.55 -12.79 -3.66
C HIS A 62 6.10 -13.59 -4.90
N GLU A 63 6.12 -12.98 -6.09
CA GLU A 63 5.82 -13.67 -7.36
C GLU A 63 7.02 -14.47 -7.88
N ASP A 64 8.25 -14.10 -7.51
CA ASP A 64 9.48 -14.78 -7.95
C ASP A 64 9.82 -16.05 -7.14
N GLU A 65 9.27 -16.24 -5.92
CA GLU A 65 9.54 -17.44 -5.09
C GLU A 65 8.56 -18.60 -5.29
N SER A 66 7.56 -18.47 -6.18
CA SER A 66 6.61 -19.55 -6.53
C SER A 66 6.84 -20.14 -7.93
N GLY A 67 7.96 -19.81 -8.56
CA GLY A 67 8.31 -20.26 -9.91
C GLY A 67 9.67 -20.95 -9.98
N ASN A 68 9.88 -22.03 -9.21
CA ASN A 68 10.55 -23.28 -9.66
C ASN A 68 10.45 -24.38 -8.59
#